data_AF-A0A1B9Y3H7-F1
#
_entry.id   AF-A0A1B9Y3H7-F1
#
_cell.length_a   1.000
_cell.length_b   1.000
_cell.length_c   1.000
_cell.angle_alpha   90.00
_cell.angle_beta   90.00
_cell.angle_gamma   90.00
#
_symmetry.space_group_name_H-M   'P 1'
#
loop_
_entity.id
_entity.type
_entity.pdbx_description
1 polymer ?
#
loop_
_entity_poly.entity_id
_entity_poly.type
_entity_poly.pdbx_seq_one_letter_code
_entity_poly.pdbx_strand_id
1 'polypeptide(L)'
;MNSEELTTYLQKNNLLLVNKDALLDLMVEVNLKTKVDKRVKWLTQRDVIAKYGVTRHWLTLAEKNEKSPLKVKKGAYKTAKKKYNEQSVIDTQNWQYEISNC
;
A
#
# COMPACT_ATOMS: atom_id res chain seq x y z
N MET A 1 -40.04 -10.56 13.60
CA MET A 1 -39.46 -10.39 12.26
C MET A 1 -39.16 -11.79 11.75
N ASN A 2 -39.93 -12.24 10.77
CA ASN A 2 -39.79 -13.59 10.22
C ASN A 2 -38.61 -13.64 9.23
N SER A 3 -38.07 -14.83 8.96
CA SER A 3 -36.91 -15.00 8.07
C SER A 3 -37.15 -14.43 6.66
N GLU A 4 -38.38 -14.54 6.15
CA GLU A 4 -38.81 -14.01 4.85
C GLU A 4 -38.93 -12.48 4.80
N GLU A 5 -39.32 -11.85 5.92
CA GLU A 5 -39.35 -10.39 6.01
C GLU A 5 -37.93 -9.82 6.00
N LEU A 6 -36.99 -10.54 6.61
CA LEU A 6 -35.59 -10.16 6.73
C LEU A 6 -34.86 -10.25 5.38
N THR A 7 -35.08 -11.31 4.59
CA THR A 7 -34.51 -11.43 3.24
C THR A 7 -35.08 -10.39 2.27
N THR A 8 -36.38 -10.12 2.36
CA THR A 8 -37.05 -9.11 1.54
C THR A 8 -36.56 -7.70 1.87
N TYR A 9 -36.34 -7.39 3.16
CA TYR A 9 -35.77 -6.12 3.60
C TYR A 9 -34.35 -5.91 3.07
N LEU A 10 -33.52 -6.95 3.10
CA LEU A 10 -32.15 -6.88 2.61
C LEU A 10 -32.10 -6.67 1.09
N GLN A 11 -32.92 -7.39 0.32
CA GLN A 11 -33.02 -7.20 -1.13
C GLN A 11 -33.49 -5.79 -1.51
N LYS A 12 -34.50 -5.25 -0.82
CA LYS A 12 -35.00 -3.88 -1.06
C LYS A 12 -33.95 -2.80 -0.77
N ASN A 13 -32.99 -3.08 0.09
CA ASN A 13 -31.90 -2.17 0.45
C ASN A 13 -30.57 -2.49 -0.25
N ASN A 14 -30.56 -3.35 -1.27
CA ASN A 14 -29.36 -3.81 -1.99
C ASN A 14 -28.29 -4.48 -1.09
N LEU A 15 -28.71 -5.11 0.00
CA LEU A 15 -27.83 -5.84 0.91
C LEU A 15 -27.92 -7.34 0.60
N LEU A 16 -26.76 -8.00 0.54
CA LEU A 16 -26.64 -9.44 0.30
C LEU A 16 -26.17 -10.14 1.57
N LEU A 17 -26.84 -11.22 1.95
CA LEU A 17 -26.36 -12.14 2.98
C LEU A 17 -25.28 -13.03 2.36
N VAL A 18 -24.05 -12.86 2.82
CA VAL A 18 -22.91 -13.67 2.39
C VAL A 18 -22.39 -14.43 3.59
N ASN A 19 -21.97 -15.67 3.37
CA ASN A 19 -21.20 -16.40 4.37
C ASN A 19 -19.90 -15.62 4.64
N LYS A 20 -19.68 -15.26 5.91
CA LYS A 20 -18.53 -14.47 6.34
C LYS A 20 -17.20 -15.09 5.94
N ASP A 21 -17.07 -16.41 6.05
CA ASP A 21 -15.82 -17.11 5.78
C ASP A 21 -15.50 -17.09 4.28
N ALA A 22 -16.51 -17.36 3.45
CA ALA A 22 -16.38 -17.29 1.99
C ALA A 22 -16.04 -15.87 1.49
N LEU A 23 -16.59 -14.83 2.15
CA LEU A 23 -16.24 -13.45 1.84
C LEU A 23 -14.78 -13.14 2.21
N LEU A 24 -14.33 -13.59 3.38
CA LEU A 24 -12.94 -13.40 3.82
C LEU A 24 -11.98 -14.13 2.90
N ASP A 25 -12.28 -15.36 2.50
CA ASP A 25 -11.47 -16.14 1.57
C ASP A 25 -11.40 -15.47 0.20
N LEU A 26 -12.51 -14.95 -0.32
CA LEU A 26 -12.53 -14.19 -1.57
C LEU A 26 -11.68 -12.92 -1.47
N MET A 27 -11.79 -12.18 -0.36
CA MET A 27 -10.97 -10.99 -0.12
C MET A 27 -9.48 -11.34 -0.07
N VAL A 28 -9.11 -12.45 0.58
CA VAL A 28 -7.73 -12.95 0.63
C VAL A 28 -7.26 -13.35 -0.76
N GLU A 29 -8.05 -14.11 -1.51
CA GLU A 29 -7.72 -14.57 -2.86
C GLU A 29 -7.55 -13.40 -3.83
N VAL A 30 -8.47 -12.43 -3.82
CA VAL A 30 -8.39 -11.21 -4.62
C VAL A 30 -7.14 -10.41 -4.20
N ASN A 31 -6.86 -10.27 -2.91
CA ASN A 31 -5.66 -9.59 -2.44
C ASN A 31 -4.37 -10.30 -2.87
N LEU A 32 -4.34 -11.64 -2.89
CA LEU A 32 -3.20 -12.42 -3.35
C LEU A 32 -3.02 -12.32 -4.87
N LYS A 33 -4.11 -12.45 -5.65
CA LYS A 33 -4.10 -12.32 -7.11
C LYS A 33 -3.72 -10.91 -7.57
N THR A 34 -4.12 -9.89 -6.83
CA THR A 34 -3.77 -8.49 -7.10
C THR A 34 -2.46 -8.05 -6.44
N LYS A 35 -1.78 -8.94 -5.72
CA LYS A 35 -0.47 -8.69 -5.10
C LYS A 35 0.59 -8.61 -6.19
N VAL A 36 0.62 -7.48 -6.89
CA VAL A 36 1.75 -7.10 -7.76
C VAL A 36 2.99 -7.12 -6.88
N ASP A 37 4.01 -7.90 -7.26
CA ASP A 37 5.26 -7.96 -6.51
C ASP A 37 5.92 -6.56 -6.48
N LYS A 38 5.79 -5.90 -5.32
CA LYS A 38 6.27 -4.53 -5.10
C LYS A 38 7.80 -4.48 -5.00
N ARG A 39 8.48 -5.63 -4.89
CA ARG A 39 9.96 -5.71 -4.81
C ARG A 39 10.63 -5.34 -6.11
N VAL A 40 9.98 -5.60 -7.25
CA VAL A 40 10.54 -5.32 -8.58
C VAL A 40 10.06 -3.96 -9.11
N LYS A 41 9.08 -3.34 -8.46
CA LYS A 41 8.44 -2.12 -8.93
C LYS A 41 9.21 -0.87 -8.50
N TRP A 42 9.56 -0.06 -9.49
CA TRP A 42 10.27 1.21 -9.31
C TRP A 42 9.36 2.37 -9.70
N LEU A 43 9.10 3.25 -8.73
CA LEU A 43 8.20 4.39 -8.86
C LEU A 43 8.99 5.69 -9.02
N THR A 44 8.40 6.68 -9.68
CA THR A 44 8.98 8.03 -9.70
C THR A 44 8.65 8.76 -8.38
N GLN A 45 9.39 9.82 -8.10
CA GLN A 45 9.14 10.64 -6.91
C GLN A 45 7.68 11.11 -6.81
N ARG A 46 7.07 11.51 -7.94
CA ARG A 46 5.68 11.99 -7.97
C ARG A 46 4.70 10.88 -7.57
N ASP A 47 4.93 9.67 -8.09
CA ASP A 47 4.06 8.53 -7.82
C ASP A 47 4.16 8.09 -6.35
N VAL A 48 5.36 8.14 -5.77
CA VAL A 48 5.58 7.82 -4.36
C VAL A 48 4.85 8.80 -3.45
N ILE A 49 4.98 10.10 -3.70
CA ILE A 49 4.28 11.15 -2.95
C ILE A 49 2.77 10.97 -3.05
N ALA A 50 2.25 10.76 -4.26
CA ALA A 50 0.82 10.60 -4.49
C ALA A 50 0.24 9.33 -3.84
N LYS A 51 0.98 8.22 -3.88
CA LYS A 51 0.48 6.91 -3.42
C LYS A 51 0.64 6.68 -1.91
N TYR A 52 1.75 7.14 -1.34
CA TYR A 52 2.11 6.88 0.06
C TYR A 52 1.97 8.10 0.97
N GLY A 53 1.56 9.25 0.41
CA GLY A 53 1.34 10.48 1.19
C GLY A 53 2.60 11.05 1.82
N VAL A 54 3.79 10.65 1.36
CA VAL A 54 5.07 11.16 1.89
C VAL A 54 5.46 12.47 1.23
N THR A 55 6.23 13.30 1.94
CA THR A 55 6.71 14.57 1.38
C THR A 55 8.03 14.40 0.62
N ARG A 56 8.36 15.35 -0.26
CA ARG A 56 9.69 15.40 -0.90
C ARG A 56 10.82 15.54 0.13
N HIS A 57 10.58 16.30 1.19
CA HIS A 57 11.56 16.47 2.26
C HIS A 57 11.83 15.14 2.96
N TRP A 58 10.78 14.38 3.28
CA TRP A 58 10.86 13.05 3.86
C TRP A 58 11.73 12.11 3.03
N LEU A 59 11.52 12.03 1.71
CA LEU A 59 12.36 11.22 0.82
C LEU A 59 13.82 11.65 0.85
N THR A 60 14.08 12.94 0.93
CA THR A 60 15.45 13.48 0.97
C THR A 60 16.16 13.15 2.28
N LEU A 61 15.44 13.18 3.42
CA LEU A 61 15.98 12.76 4.71
C LEU A 61 16.26 11.26 4.73
N ALA A 62 15.30 10.46 4.26
CA ALA A 62 15.44 9.01 4.18
C ALA A 62 16.58 8.58 3.23
N GLU A 63 16.83 9.31 2.15
CA GLU A 63 17.99 9.08 1.26
C GLU A 63 19.34 9.39 1.90
N LYS A 64 19.38 10.38 2.80
CA LYS A 64 20.61 10.80 3.49
C LYS A 64 20.96 9.89 4.68
N ASN A 65 19.97 9.19 5.22
CA ASN A 65 20.16 8.33 6.38
C ASN A 65 20.64 6.94 5.94
N GLU A 66 21.87 6.59 6.29
CA GLU A 66 22.47 5.29 5.95
C GLU A 66 21.74 4.09 6.58
N LYS A 67 21.02 4.29 7.69
CA LYS A 67 20.23 3.25 8.35
C LYS A 67 18.86 3.04 7.71
N SER A 68 18.46 3.93 6.81
CA SER A 68 17.17 3.84 6.12
C SER A 68 17.17 2.66 5.16
N PRO A 69 16.14 1.80 5.18
CA PRO A 69 16.02 0.71 4.21
C PRO A 69 15.68 1.19 2.79
N LEU A 70 15.50 2.51 2.58
CA LEU A 70 15.11 3.11 1.31
C LEU A 70 16.11 2.81 0.18
N LYS A 71 15.63 2.17 -0.89
CA LYS A 71 16.43 1.87 -2.08
C LYS A 71 16.09 2.81 -3.23
N VAL A 72 17.11 3.52 -3.71
CA VAL A 72 16.96 4.53 -4.78
C VAL A 72 17.86 4.19 -5.97
N LYS A 73 17.25 4.12 -7.16
CA LYS A 73 17.95 4.01 -8.43
C LYS A 73 18.19 5.42 -8.96
N LYS A 74 19.44 5.87 -8.87
CA LYS A 74 19.90 7.12 -9.50
C LYS A 74 19.95 6.90 -11.02
N GLY A 75 19.54 7.88 -11.80
CA GLY A 75 19.68 7.82 -13.25
C GLY A 75 21.14 8.04 -13.67
N ALA A 76 21.45 7.74 -14.94
CA ALA A 76 22.82 7.78 -15.46
C ALA A 76 23.47 9.17 -15.43
N TYR A 77 22.66 10.23 -15.42
CA TYR A 77 23.12 11.62 -15.48
C TYR A 77 22.66 12.42 -14.25
N LYS A 78 23.36 13.52 -13.94
CA LYS A 78 23.06 14.38 -12.77
C LYS A 78 21.60 14.89 -12.74
N THR A 79 21.00 15.10 -13.90
CA THR A 79 19.61 15.59 -14.05
C THR A 79 18.58 14.47 -14.23
N ALA A 80 19.03 13.21 -14.32
CA ALA A 80 18.13 12.09 -14.58
C ALA A 80 17.23 11.83 -13.37
N LYS A 81 15.94 11.58 -13.65
CA LYS A 81 14.92 11.35 -12.62
C LYS A 81 15.27 10.10 -11.80
N LYS A 82 15.32 10.25 -10.48
CA LYS A 82 15.47 9.15 -9.53
C LYS A 82 14.21 8.28 -9.53
N LYS A 83 14.41 6.98 -9.34
CA LYS A 83 13.32 6.03 -9.08
C LYS A 83 13.52 5.39 -7.72
N TYR A 84 12.42 5.11 -7.04
CA TYR A 84 12.38 4.54 -5.70
C TYR A 84 11.75 3.17 -5.76
N ASN A 85 12.32 2.20 -5.04
CA ASN A 85 11.73 0.88 -4.96
C ASN A 85 10.50 0.91 -4.06
N GLU A 86 9.36 0.42 -4.57
CA GLU A 86 8.07 0.53 -3.90
C GLU A 86 8.06 -0.17 -2.53
N GLN A 87 8.65 -1.37 -2.43
CA GLN A 87 8.75 -2.09 -1.16
C GLN A 87 9.60 -1.33 -0.14
N SER A 88 10.76 -0.82 -0.55
CA SER A 88 11.67 -0.10 0.36
C SER A 88 11.06 1.18 0.95
N VAL A 89 10.12 1.83 0.22
CA VAL A 89 9.40 3.00 0.73
C VAL A 89 8.50 2.59 1.90
N ILE A 90 7.76 1.48 1.75
CA ILE A 90 6.89 0.94 2.81
C ILE A 90 7.75 0.54 4.02
N ASP A 91 8.85 -0.18 3.79
CA ASP A 91 9.75 -0.63 4.85
C ASP A 91 10.32 0.57 5.63
N THR A 92 10.64 1.67 4.94
CA THR A 92 11.14 2.91 5.57
C THR A 92 10.08 3.58 6.43
N GLN A 93 8.82 3.60 5.98
CA GLN A 93 7.72 4.16 6.79
C GLN A 93 7.51 3.34 8.08
N ASN A 94 7.52 2.02 7.99
CA ASN A 94 7.40 1.13 9.15
C ASN A 94 8.58 1.31 10.11
N TRP A 95 9.81 1.31 9.59
CA TRP A 95 11.01 1.54 10.38
C TRP A 95 10.99 2.87 11.15
N GLN A 96 10.52 3.94 10.51
CA GLN A 96 10.39 5.25 11.18
C GLN A 96 9.31 5.25 12.26
N TYR A 97 8.20 4.56 12.02
CA TYR A 97 7.15 4.37 13.03
C TYR A 97 7.68 3.60 14.24
N GLU A 98 8.45 2.54 14.02
CA GLU A 98 9.09 1.76 15.08
C GLU A 98 10.08 2.61 15.89
N ILE A 99 10.93 3.40 15.23
CA ILE A 99 11.87 4.30 15.94
C ILE A 99 11.17 5.40 16.71
N SER A 100 10.07 5.94 16.19
CA SER A 100 9.36 7.05 16.83
C SER A 100 8.55 6.62 18.06
N ASN A 101 8.29 5.32 18.21
CA ASN A 101 7.56 4.73 19.33
C ASN A 101 8.48 4.07 20.37
N CYS A 102 9.79 4.23 20.23
CA CYS A 102 10.81 3.88 21.23
C CYS A 102 11.27 5.15 21.95
#